data_AF-A0A927FHX0-F1
#
_entry.id   AF-A0A927FHX0-F1
#
_cell.length_a   1.000
_cell.length_b   1.000
_cell.length_c   1.000
_cell.angle_alpha   90.00
_cell.angle_beta   90.00
_cell.angle_gamma   90.00
#
_symmetry.space_group_name_H-M   'P 1'
#
loop_
_entity.id
_entity.type
_entity.pdbx_description
1 polymer ?
#
loop_
_entity_poly.entity_id
_entity_poly.type
_entity_poly.pdbx_seq_one_letter_code
_entity_poly.pdbx_strand_id
1 'polypeptide(L)' 'MPKQLVLTEADLASRWAMSPKTLQRWRMTGTGPTYLKLGKRVSYPLNAVIAFENCVQHVSTSKRIPGKAGAA' A
#
# COMPACT_ATOMS: atom_id res chain seq x y z
N MET A 1 16.15 18.93 -7.83
CA MET A 1 15.53 18.19 -6.70
C MET A 1 15.69 16.71 -6.97
N PRO A 2 16.24 15.90 -6.05
CA PRO A 2 16.47 14.50 -6.33
C PRO A 2 15.12 13.81 -6.47
N LYS A 3 14.86 13.23 -7.65
CA LYS A 3 13.72 12.34 -7.89
C LYS A 3 13.98 11.10 -7.03
N GLN A 4 13.46 11.08 -5.82
CA GLN A 4 13.69 9.98 -4.90
C GLN A 4 12.95 8.75 -5.43
N LEU A 5 13.70 7.89 -6.15
CA LEU A 5 13.18 6.70 -6.82
C LEU A 5 12.72 5.61 -5.82
N VAL A 6 13.18 5.72 -4.57
CA VAL A 6 12.89 4.79 -3.47
C VAL A 6 12.46 5.57 -2.23
N LEU A 7 11.31 5.20 -1.65
CA LEU A 7 10.80 5.74 -0.40
C LEU A 7 11.23 4.85 0.76
N THR A 8 11.58 5.43 1.90
CA THR A 8 11.68 4.64 3.13
C THR A 8 10.28 4.32 3.66
N GLU A 9 10.19 3.42 4.64
CA GLU A 9 8.92 3.17 5.33
C GLU A 9 8.32 4.46 5.93
N ALA A 10 9.16 5.34 6.48
CA ALA A 10 8.73 6.62 7.04
C ALA A 10 8.21 7.58 5.96
N ASP A 11 8.90 7.65 4.81
CA ASP A 11 8.45 8.48 3.69
C ASP A 11 7.14 7.96 3.09
N LEU A 12 7.01 6.63 2.95
CA LEU A 12 5.79 6.00 2.45
C LEU A 12 4.62 6.20 3.42
N ALA A 13 4.88 6.04 4.72
CA ALA A 13 3.91 6.33 5.79
C ALA A 13 3.42 7.78 5.72
N SER A 14 4.35 8.74 5.57
CA SER A 14 4.01 10.16 5.42
C SER A 14 3.19 10.42 4.14
N ARG A 15 3.58 9.82 3.00
CA ARG A 15 2.87 9.96 1.72
C ARG A 15 1.43 9.45 1.76
N TRP A 16 1.19 8.33 2.43
CA TRP A 16 -0.14 7.74 2.56
C TRP A 16 -0.91 8.20 3.80
N ALA A 17 -0.36 9.13 4.59
CA ALA A 17 -0.88 9.52 5.90
C ALA A 17 -1.22 8.30 6.80
N MET A 18 -0.40 7.25 6.71
CA MET A 18 -0.55 6.02 7.47
C MET A 18 0.54 5.90 8.53
N SER A 19 0.22 5.23 9.64
CA SER A 19 1.22 4.92 10.65
C SER A 19 2.26 3.93 10.11
N PRO A 20 3.57 4.11 10.38
CA PRO A 20 4.60 3.12 10.04
C PRO A 20 4.28 1.72 10.59
N LYS A 21 3.63 1.67 11.75
CA LYS A 21 3.12 0.44 12.37
C LYS A 21 2.16 -0.35 11.45
N THR A 22 1.39 0.33 10.62
CA THR A 22 0.52 -0.29 9.61
C THR A 22 1.35 -0.92 8.50
N LEU A 23 2.41 -0.25 8.03
CA LEU A 23 3.36 -0.81 7.06
C LEU A 23 4.14 -2.01 7.63
N GLN A 24 4.44 -2.02 8.92
CA GLN A 24 5.02 -3.19 9.59
C GLN A 24 4.05 -4.37 9.61
N ARG A 25 2.77 -4.12 9.93
CA ARG A 25 1.73 -5.15 9.88
C ARG A 25 1.58 -5.72 8.46
N TRP A 26 1.59 -4.86 7.46
CA TRP A 26 1.56 -5.20 6.04
C TRP A 26 2.71 -6.13 5.63
N ARG A 27 3.93 -5.88 6.12
CA ARG A 27 5.05 -6.85 5.93
C ARG A 27 4.76 -8.21 6.54
N MET A 28 4.20 -8.25 7.75
CA MET A 28 3.91 -9.50 8.45
C MET A 28 2.79 -10.29 7.77
N THR A 29 1.77 -9.61 7.24
CA THR A 29 0.65 -10.23 6.54
C THR A 29 0.95 -10.53 5.07
N GLY A 30 2.13 -10.14 4.55
CA GLY A 30 2.47 -10.26 3.14
C GLY A 30 1.59 -9.39 2.23
N THR A 31 1.01 -8.32 2.78
CA THR A 31 0.10 -7.41 2.06
C THR A 31 0.81 -6.09 1.81
N GLY A 32 0.89 -5.61 0.57
CA GLY A 32 1.47 -4.28 0.29
C GLY A 32 2.35 -4.23 -0.96
N PRO A 33 2.92 -3.05 -1.25
CA PRO A 33 3.84 -2.84 -2.36
C PRO A 33 5.13 -3.63 -2.16
N THR A 34 5.73 -4.06 -3.28
CA THR A 34 7.04 -4.71 -3.28
C THR A 34 8.06 -3.84 -2.57
N TYR A 35 8.86 -4.45 -1.69
CA TYR A 35 9.88 -3.77 -0.92
C TYR A 35 11.27 -4.34 -1.20
N LEU A 36 12.26 -3.48 -1.12
CA LEU A 36 13.68 -3.78 -1.17
C LEU A 36 14.20 -3.89 0.26
N LYS A 37 14.69 -5.07 0.63
CA LYS A 37 15.34 -5.31 1.92
C LYS A 37 16.85 -5.09 1.78
N LEU A 38 17.32 -3.94 2.25
CA LEU A 38 18.73 -3.54 2.24
C LEU A 38 19.29 -3.68 3.66
N GLY A 39 19.64 -4.91 4.02
CA GLY A 39 20.14 -5.25 5.36
C GLY A 39 19.09 -4.95 6.44
N LYS A 40 19.37 -3.94 7.28
CA LYS A 40 18.45 -3.47 8.35
C LYS A 40 17.42 -2.45 7.86
N ARG A 41 17.55 -1.93 6.64
CA ARG A 41 16.65 -0.92 6.08
C ARG A 41 15.72 -1.55 5.06
N VAL A 42 14.48 -1.09 5.04
CA VAL A 42 13.51 -1.48 4.02
C VAL A 42 13.10 -0.24 3.24
N SER A 43 13.19 -0.34 1.92
CA SER A 43 12.88 0.73 0.98
C SER A 43 11.81 0.26 -0.01
N TYR A 44 10.96 1.17 -0.45
CA TYR A 44 9.87 0.92 -1.39
C TYR A 44 10.15 1.70 -2.67
N PRO A 45 10.45 1.04 -3.79
CA PRO A 45 10.62 1.75 -5.06
C PRO A 45 9.30 2.38 -5.47
N LEU A 46 9.34 3.63 -5.93
CA LEU A 46 8.16 4.39 -6.33
C LEU A 46 7.32 3.63 -7.37
N ASN A 47 7.98 2.95 -8.31
CA ASN A 47 7.30 2.12 -9.30
C ASN A 47 6.46 0.99 -8.68
N ALA A 48 6.96 0.34 -7.63
CA ALA A 48 6.20 -0.70 -6.94
C ALA A 48 5.05 -0.12 -6.13
N VAL A 49 5.24 1.07 -5.55
CA VAL A 49 4.17 1.80 -4.85
C VAL A 49 3.06 2.19 -5.82
N ILE A 50 3.40 2.73 -6.98
CA ILE A 50 2.42 3.08 -8.04
C ILE A 50 1.74 1.84 -8.60
N ALA A 51 2.49 0.76 -8.87
CA ALA A 51 1.90 -0.49 -9.34
C ALA A 51 0.92 -1.07 -8.31
N PHE A 52 1.27 -0.99 -7.03
CA PHE A 52 0.37 -1.37 -5.95
C PHE A 52 -0.85 -0.45 -5.89
N GLU A 53 -0.67 0.87 -5.91
CA GLU A 53 -1.74 1.85 -5.98
C GLU A 53 -2.72 1.51 -7.12
N ASN A 54 -2.23 1.22 -8.33
CA ASN A 54 -3.07 0.81 -9.46
C ASN A 54 -3.78 -0.53 -9.25
N CYS A 55 -3.13 -1.52 -8.61
CA CYS A 55 -3.75 -2.80 -8.31
C CYS A 55 -4.83 -2.70 -7.22
N VAL A 56 -4.64 -1.86 -6.20
CA VAL A 56 -5.61 -1.63 -5.12
C VAL A 56 -6.58 -0.48 -5.41
N GLN A 57 -6.38 0.27 -6.50
CA GLN A 57 -7.28 1.31 -6.98
C GLN A 57 -8.54 0.64 -7.53
N HIS A 58 -9.43 0.26 -6.62
CA HIS A 58 -10.77 -0.14 -6.98
C HIS A 58 -11.57 1.10 -7.36
N VAL A 59 -12.04 1.12 -8.62
CA VAL A 59 -12.95 2.16 -9.10
C VAL A 59 -14.29 1.96 -8.38
N SER A 60 -14.54 2.80 -7.38
CA SER A 60 -15.85 3.03 -6.76
C SER A 60 -16.38 1.94 -5.80
N THR A 61 -16.30 2.23 -4.50
CA THR A 61 -17.22 1.68 -3.48
C THR A 61 -18.68 2.15 -3.70
N SER A 62 -18.94 2.98 -4.72
CA SER A 62 -20.28 3.44 -5.12
C SER A 62 -20.90 2.58 -6.24
N LYS A 63 -20.35 1.41 -6.56
CA LYS A 63 -21.16 0.35 -7.16
C LYS A 63 -21.84 -0.41 -6.01
N ARG A 64 -22.98 0.10 -5.55
CA ARG A 64 -23.91 -0.68 -4.71
C ARG A 64 -24.17 -1.98 -5.46
N ILE A 65 -23.70 -3.11 -4.94
CA ILE A 65 -24.26 -4.41 -5.32
C ILE A 65 -25.67 -4.41 -4.72
N PRO A 66 -26.76 -4.37 -5.51
CA PRO A 66 -28.08 -4.58 -4.92
C PRO A 66 -28.20 -6.06 -4.57
N GLY A 67 -28.53 -6.33 -3.31
CA GLY A 67 -29.07 -7.63 -2.90
C GLY A 67 -28.11 -8.54 -2.16
N LYS A 68 -27.89 -8.27 -0.87
CA LYS A 68 -27.94 -9.36 0.11
C LYS A 68 -29.35 -9.39 0.67
N ALA A 69 -30.28 -9.97 -0.08
CA ALA A 69 -31.60 -10.31 0.41
C ALA A 69 -31.43 -11.47 1.39
N GLY A 70 -31.93 -11.30 2.62
CA GLY A 70 -32.12 -12.40 3.55
C GLY A 70 -33.21 -13.34 3.05
N ALA A 71 -33.00 -14.64 3.25
CA ALA A 71 -33.94 -15.75 3.28
C ALA A 71 -33.07 -17.01 3.45
N ALA A 72 -33.34 -17.98 4.32
CA ALA A 72 -34.37 -18.25 5.30
C ALA A 72 -33.78 -19.29 6.28
#